data_AF-A0A7S4IT60-F1
#
_entry.id   AF-A0A7S4IT60-F1
#
_cell.length_a   1.000
_cell.length_b   1.000
_cell.length_c   1.000
_cell.angle_alpha   90.00
_cell.angle_beta   90.00
_cell.angle_gamma   90.00
#
_symmetry.space_group_name_H-M   'P 1'
#
loop_
_entity.id
_entity.type
_entity.pdbx_description
1 polymer ?
#
loop_
_entity_poly.entity_id
_entity_poly.type
_entity_poly.pdbx_seq_one_letter_code
_entity_poly.pdbx_strand_id
1 'polypeptide(L)'
;MSENNDLSDYEKFRLENIQRNVRRLKELGLDRGFTTDIRTSQPKKVLTKSSKSSFQLLPPRRSGRKRKQVDYREDCRETNGSQQSGTLVVNSDDDEFVLQNEADDTDANPIRSKRICVQNNKGEEKIDDVAENDSIVQDPHGGLTCEMAAKSGRSTCRKCKTKIEKGAPRVGMHAWIVGRNAITWQCPDCFLGNLITGYEVSGRSRCKATHELFVEGELKVGARSHTATSYFKMHALHGVLQNVISLVTTSGLKIVLPSVGQISGSEDLMKEDCEKLQSLLSSIPQNYEKKADGVNAGKVPQLARTVKRRSKNSGLSREQPRSGTIAFATGKVEWKFGGHTCYGTLLPKEETKTHCFARTHKGNTKTLSKGKEYWSLV
;
A
#
# COMPACT_ATOMS: atom_id res chain seq x y z
N MET A 1 -29.52 -24.45 -36.81
CA MET A 1 -28.50 -24.31 -35.76
C MET A 1 -28.74 -23.00 -35.03
N SER A 2 -29.66 -23.03 -34.07
CA SER A 2 -30.13 -21.85 -33.33
C SER A 2 -29.99 -22.11 -31.83
N GLU A 3 -28.77 -22.42 -31.38
CA GLU A 3 -28.46 -22.73 -29.98
C GLU A 3 -28.20 -21.48 -29.11
N ASN A 4 -28.34 -20.27 -29.66
CA ASN A 4 -28.02 -19.03 -28.94
C ASN A 4 -29.21 -18.36 -28.22
N ASN A 5 -30.40 -18.95 -28.23
CA ASN A 5 -31.59 -18.28 -27.69
C ASN A 5 -31.71 -18.33 -26.15
N ASP A 6 -30.92 -19.17 -25.47
CA ASP A 6 -31.02 -19.36 -24.02
C ASP A 6 -29.97 -18.58 -23.20
N LEU A 7 -29.18 -17.71 -23.84
CA LEU A 7 -28.21 -16.88 -23.11
C LEU A 7 -28.89 -15.71 -22.40
N SER A 8 -28.47 -15.45 -21.15
CA SER A 8 -28.87 -14.25 -20.41
C SER A 8 -28.49 -12.97 -21.18
N ASP A 9 -29.26 -11.90 -21.03
CA ASP A 9 -28.96 -10.60 -21.68
C ASP A 9 -27.55 -10.09 -21.36
N TYR A 10 -27.05 -10.38 -20.15
CA TYR A 10 -25.67 -10.08 -19.76
C TYR A 10 -24.65 -10.85 -20.60
N GLU A 11 -24.90 -12.13 -20.88
CA GLU A 11 -24.01 -12.98 -21.66
C GLU A 11 -24.00 -12.57 -23.13
N LYS A 12 -25.16 -12.18 -23.68
CA LYS A 12 -25.28 -11.60 -25.02
C LYS A 12 -24.42 -10.33 -25.14
N PHE A 13 -24.55 -9.40 -24.20
CA PHE A 13 -23.75 -8.17 -24.19
C PHE A 13 -22.25 -8.43 -24.01
N ARG A 14 -21.89 -9.43 -23.18
CA ARG A 14 -20.50 -9.85 -23.00
C ARG A 14 -19.92 -10.42 -24.30
N LEU A 15 -20.66 -11.27 -25.01
CA LEU A 15 -20.23 -11.84 -26.29
C LEU A 15 -20.09 -10.77 -27.38
N GLU A 16 -21.01 -9.81 -27.44
CA GLU A 16 -20.94 -8.68 -28.37
C GLU A 16 -19.67 -7.84 -28.12
N ASN A 17 -19.33 -7.57 -26.85
CA ASN A 17 -18.09 -6.86 -26.50
C ASN A 17 -16.83 -7.65 -26.85
N ILE A 18 -16.84 -8.98 -26.65
CA ILE A 18 -15.74 -9.85 -27.07
C ILE A 18 -15.56 -9.76 -28.60
N GLN A 19 -16.65 -9.86 -29.37
CA GLN A 19 -16.61 -9.77 -30.83
C GLN A 19 -16.12 -8.39 -31.32
N ARG A 20 -16.56 -7.30 -30.68
CA ARG A 20 -16.09 -5.94 -30.99
C ARG A 20 -14.58 -5.81 -30.75
N ASN A 21 -14.06 -6.38 -29.67
CA ASN A 21 -12.62 -6.38 -29.37
C ASN A 21 -11.83 -7.22 -30.36
N VAL A 22 -12.33 -8.39 -30.74
CA VAL A 22 -11.70 -9.25 -31.76
C VAL A 22 -11.63 -8.54 -33.12
N ARG A 23 -12.71 -7.87 -33.53
CA ARG A 23 -12.74 -7.09 -34.77
C ARG A 23 -11.71 -5.96 -34.74
N ARG A 24 -11.63 -5.22 -33.63
CA ARG A 24 -10.64 -4.15 -33.45
C ARG A 24 -9.20 -4.66 -33.45
N LEU A 25 -8.93 -5.83 -32.85
CA LEU A 25 -7.60 -6.45 -32.90
C LEU A 25 -7.21 -6.85 -34.33
N LYS A 26 -8.17 -7.35 -35.11
CA LYS A 26 -7.99 -7.68 -36.53
C LYS A 26 -7.71 -6.45 -37.39
N GLU A 27 -8.46 -5.36 -37.18
CA GLU A 27 -8.23 -4.07 -37.84
C GLU A 27 -6.82 -3.51 -37.55
N LEU A 28 -6.31 -3.75 -36.33
CA LEU A 28 -4.97 -3.33 -35.92
C LEU A 28 -3.85 -4.29 -36.36
N GLY A 29 -4.17 -5.42 -37.01
CA GLY A 29 -3.20 -6.44 -37.40
C GLY A 29 -2.53 -7.17 -36.22
N LEU A 30 -3.16 -7.13 -35.04
CA LEU A 30 -2.67 -7.74 -33.79
C LEU A 30 -3.26 -9.16 -33.56
N ASP A 31 -4.07 -9.65 -34.49
CA ASP A 31 -4.71 -10.97 -34.41
C ASP A 31 -3.75 -12.14 -34.63
N ARG A 32 -2.56 -11.90 -35.21
CA ARG A 32 -1.58 -12.93 -35.58
C ARG A 32 -0.80 -13.58 -34.42
N GLY A 33 -1.14 -13.32 -33.16
CA GLY A 33 -0.31 -13.71 -32.01
C GLY A 33 -0.92 -14.68 -30.98
N PHE A 34 -2.22 -14.97 -31.03
CA PHE A 34 -2.91 -15.69 -29.94
C PHE A 34 -3.45 -17.06 -30.31
N THR A 35 -3.52 -17.43 -31.59
CA THR A 35 -3.62 -18.84 -31.96
C THR A 35 -2.25 -19.44 -31.68
N THR A 36 -2.10 -19.95 -30.46
CA THR A 36 -1.08 -20.94 -30.16
C THR A 36 -1.21 -22.03 -31.21
N ASP A 37 -0.34 -21.99 -32.21
CA ASP A 37 0.21 -23.20 -32.78
C ASP A 37 0.83 -23.94 -31.57
N ILE A 38 -0.02 -24.67 -30.84
CA ILE A 38 0.40 -25.85 -30.10
C ILE A 38 0.86 -26.78 -31.21
N ARG A 39 2.08 -26.54 -31.70
CA ARG A 39 2.84 -27.56 -32.38
C ARG A 39 2.93 -28.67 -31.37
N THR A 40 2.09 -29.67 -31.54
CA THR A 40 2.21 -30.99 -30.96
C THR A 40 3.67 -31.37 -31.05
N SER A 41 4.37 -31.21 -29.94
CA SER A 41 5.77 -31.54 -29.82
C SER A 41 5.84 -33.06 -29.96
N GLN A 42 6.11 -33.52 -31.17
CA GLN A 42 6.56 -34.88 -31.43
C GLN A 42 7.70 -35.19 -30.42
N PRO A 43 7.66 -36.34 -29.73
CA PRO A 43 8.67 -36.69 -28.75
C PRO A 43 10.03 -36.78 -29.43
N LYS A 44 10.90 -35.81 -29.17
CA LYS A 44 12.28 -35.85 -29.65
C LYS A 44 13.00 -37.01 -28.96
N LYS A 45 13.31 -38.04 -29.74
CA LYS A 45 14.22 -39.12 -29.35
C LYS A 45 15.52 -38.51 -28.79
N VAL A 46 15.84 -38.90 -27.58
CA VAL A 46 17.08 -38.57 -26.88
C VAL A 46 18.24 -39.20 -27.65
N LEU A 47 19.01 -38.36 -28.33
CA LEU A 47 20.32 -38.71 -28.86
C LEU A 47 21.36 -38.05 -27.96
N THR A 48 22.03 -38.88 -27.19
CA THR A 48 23.21 -38.55 -26.40
C THR A 48 24.33 -38.10 -27.35
N LYS A 49 24.76 -36.84 -27.22
CA LYS A 49 26.07 -36.44 -27.75
C LYS A 49 26.73 -35.39 -26.87
N SER A 50 27.77 -35.87 -26.21
CA SER A 50 28.91 -35.11 -25.69
C SER A 50 29.43 -34.12 -26.75
N SER A 51 29.57 -32.85 -26.39
CA SER A 51 30.76 -32.07 -26.76
C SER A 51 30.86 -30.79 -25.95
N LYS A 52 32.06 -30.56 -25.41
CA LYS A 52 32.55 -29.28 -24.91
C LYS A 52 32.48 -28.26 -26.06
N SER A 53 31.85 -27.12 -25.85
CA SER A 53 32.18 -25.92 -26.63
C SER A 53 32.08 -24.66 -25.79
N SER A 54 33.07 -23.81 -26.01
CA SER A 54 33.43 -22.58 -25.31
C SER A 54 32.31 -21.55 -25.28
N PHE A 55 32.01 -21.02 -24.09
CA PHE A 55 31.25 -19.80 -23.91
C PHE A 55 31.99 -18.61 -24.55
N GLN A 56 31.54 -18.16 -25.71
CA GLN A 56 31.85 -16.81 -26.20
C GLN A 56 30.88 -15.82 -25.56
N LEU A 57 31.44 -14.86 -24.83
CA LEU A 57 30.72 -13.74 -24.21
C LEU A 57 30.14 -12.86 -25.31
N LEU A 58 28.81 -12.92 -25.49
CA LEU A 58 28.10 -11.98 -26.34
C LEU A 58 28.14 -10.58 -25.70
N PRO A 59 28.48 -9.53 -26.47
CA PRO A 59 28.56 -8.18 -25.94
C PRO A 59 27.18 -7.65 -25.51
N PRO A 60 27.13 -6.82 -24.44
CA PRO A 60 25.89 -6.28 -23.93
C PRO A 60 25.21 -5.37 -24.96
N ARG A 61 23.96 -5.71 -25.27
CA ARG A 61 23.10 -5.01 -26.23
C ARG A 61 22.74 -3.62 -25.68
N ARG A 62 23.52 -2.58 -26.05
CA ARG A 62 23.20 -1.18 -25.75
C ARG A 62 21.97 -0.74 -26.56
N SER A 63 20.90 -0.33 -25.89
CA SER A 63 19.73 0.24 -26.55
C SER A 63 20.03 1.67 -27.03
N GLY A 64 20.08 1.86 -28.34
CA GLY A 64 20.36 3.15 -28.99
C GLY A 64 19.19 4.14 -29.00
N ARG A 65 18.25 4.07 -28.04
CA ARG A 65 17.14 5.02 -27.97
C ARG A 65 17.62 6.35 -27.37
N LYS A 66 18.09 7.24 -28.25
CA LYS A 66 18.20 8.68 -27.96
C LYS A 66 16.79 9.21 -27.66
N ARG A 67 16.47 9.48 -26.39
CA ARG A 67 15.27 10.22 -26.01
C ARG A 67 15.42 11.66 -26.51
N LYS A 68 14.53 12.11 -27.40
CA LYS A 68 14.37 13.53 -27.72
C LYS A 68 14.03 14.27 -26.42
N GLN A 69 14.80 15.31 -26.13
CA GLN A 69 14.51 16.26 -25.06
C GLN A 69 13.30 17.07 -25.52
N VAL A 70 12.18 16.97 -24.79
CA VAL A 70 11.00 17.82 -25.02
C VAL A 70 11.17 19.02 -24.10
N ASP A 71 11.43 20.18 -24.70
CA ASP A 71 11.49 21.47 -24.00
C ASP A 71 10.06 21.98 -23.82
N TYR A 72 9.66 22.25 -22.58
CA TYR A 72 8.29 22.64 -22.20
C TYR A 72 8.17 24.15 -21.92
N ARG A 73 9.07 24.98 -22.45
CA ARG A 73 9.25 26.36 -21.97
C ARG A 73 8.59 27.47 -22.81
N GLU A 74 7.84 27.17 -23.85
CA GLU A 74 7.14 28.19 -24.64
C GLU A 74 5.66 27.87 -24.75
N ASP A 75 4.85 28.44 -23.84
CA ASP A 75 3.49 28.94 -24.13
C ASP A 75 2.80 29.39 -22.82
N CYS A 76 3.31 30.45 -22.23
CA CYS A 76 2.57 31.26 -21.26
C CYS A 76 2.59 32.70 -21.76
N ARG A 77 1.83 32.98 -22.83
CA ARG A 77 1.47 34.35 -23.20
C ARG A 77 0.26 34.77 -22.38
N GLU A 78 0.47 35.84 -21.64
CA GLU A 78 -0.50 36.57 -20.83
C GLU A 78 -1.64 37.10 -21.71
N THR A 79 -2.87 36.69 -21.42
CA THR A 79 -4.07 37.42 -21.82
C THR A 79 -4.59 38.19 -20.63
N ASN A 80 -4.20 39.47 -20.54
CA ASN A 80 -4.90 40.48 -19.76
C ASN A 80 -6.23 40.80 -20.46
N GLY A 81 -7.36 40.63 -19.76
CA GLY A 81 -8.69 40.87 -20.31
C GLY A 81 -9.70 41.24 -19.24
N SER A 82 -9.78 42.55 -18.99
CA SER A 82 -10.96 43.37 -18.64
C SER A 82 -12.05 42.81 -17.71
N GLN A 83 -12.19 43.50 -16.57
CA GLN A 83 -13.39 43.57 -15.74
C GLN A 83 -14.61 44.05 -16.55
N GLN A 84 -15.72 43.33 -16.49
CA GLN A 84 -17.06 43.90 -16.65
C GLN A 84 -17.99 43.26 -15.61
N SER A 85 -18.47 44.11 -14.70
CA SER A 85 -19.54 43.85 -13.76
C SER A 85 -20.88 43.82 -14.49
N GLY A 86 -21.55 42.67 -14.48
CA GLY A 86 -22.91 42.51 -15.00
C GLY A 86 -23.84 42.02 -13.89
N THR A 87 -24.63 42.96 -13.36
CA THR A 87 -25.80 42.74 -12.51
C THR A 87 -26.81 41.84 -13.24
N LEU A 88 -27.26 40.75 -12.63
CA LEU A 88 -28.42 40.00 -13.12
C LEU A 88 -29.54 39.97 -12.09
N VAL A 89 -30.67 40.44 -12.59
CA VAL A 89 -31.97 40.68 -11.96
C VAL A 89 -32.71 39.36 -11.84
N VAL A 90 -33.40 39.21 -10.71
CA VAL A 90 -34.39 38.17 -10.40
C VAL A 90 -35.70 38.51 -11.11
N ASN A 91 -36.30 37.56 -11.83
CA ASN A 91 -37.75 37.40 -12.13
C ASN A 91 -37.91 35.95 -12.62
N SER A 92 -38.67 35.05 -12.00
CA SER A 92 -40.14 34.94 -11.80
C SER A 92 -40.91 34.49 -13.05
N ASP A 93 -41.59 33.36 -12.85
CA ASP A 93 -42.82 32.82 -13.43
C ASP A 93 -42.90 32.25 -14.86
N ASP A 94 -43.39 31.00 -14.87
CA ASP A 94 -44.39 30.37 -15.73
C ASP A 94 -44.49 30.83 -17.20
N ASP A 95 -44.25 29.90 -18.14
CA ASP A 95 -45.35 29.44 -18.99
C ASP A 95 -45.00 28.21 -19.85
N GLU A 96 -46.05 27.42 -19.99
CA GLU A 96 -46.36 26.33 -20.90
C GLU A 96 -45.97 26.61 -22.37
N PHE A 97 -45.39 25.64 -23.11
CA PHE A 97 -45.85 25.25 -24.46
C PHE A 97 -45.04 24.12 -25.14
N VAL A 98 -45.80 23.12 -25.60
CA VAL A 98 -45.79 22.45 -26.91
C VAL A 98 -44.59 21.62 -27.39
N LEU A 99 -44.92 20.33 -27.58
CA LEU A 99 -44.28 19.35 -28.44
C LEU A 99 -44.37 19.78 -29.92
N GLN A 100 -43.22 19.96 -30.57
CA GLN A 100 -43.11 19.80 -32.02
C GLN A 100 -41.81 19.04 -32.34
N ASN A 101 -42.00 17.85 -32.88
CA ASN A 101 -40.98 17.12 -33.62
C ASN A 101 -40.65 17.92 -34.88
N GLU A 102 -39.37 18.09 -35.19
CA GLU A 102 -38.89 17.95 -36.56
C GLU A 102 -37.39 17.64 -36.57
N ALA A 103 -37.03 16.71 -37.44
CA ALA A 103 -35.69 16.22 -37.66
C ALA A 103 -34.90 17.27 -38.43
N ASP A 104 -33.68 17.58 -37.97
CA ASP A 104 -32.65 18.05 -38.89
C ASP A 104 -31.26 17.58 -38.45
N ASP A 105 -30.53 17.12 -39.45
CA ASP A 105 -29.31 16.34 -39.41
C ASP A 105 -28.14 17.33 -39.50
N THR A 106 -27.53 17.68 -38.36
CA THR A 106 -26.27 18.45 -38.38
C THR A 106 -25.25 17.89 -37.39
N ASP A 107 -24.23 17.30 -37.99
CA ASP A 107 -23.01 16.76 -37.41
C ASP A 107 -22.16 17.88 -36.78
N ALA A 108 -22.42 18.21 -35.52
CA ALA A 108 -21.66 19.20 -34.75
C ALA A 108 -21.02 18.55 -33.52
N ASN A 109 -19.70 18.35 -33.61
CA ASN A 109 -18.82 17.93 -32.52
C ASN A 109 -19.07 18.76 -31.24
N PRO A 110 -19.48 18.16 -30.10
CA PRO A 110 -19.57 18.90 -28.86
C PRO A 110 -18.17 19.21 -28.34
N ILE A 111 -17.79 20.49 -28.44
CA ILE A 111 -16.64 21.07 -27.76
C ILE A 111 -16.82 20.82 -26.25
N ARG A 112 -15.99 19.95 -25.68
CA ARG A 112 -15.90 19.73 -24.23
C ARG A 112 -15.60 21.06 -23.55
N SER A 113 -16.61 21.64 -22.89
CA SER A 113 -16.44 22.77 -21.99
C SER A 113 -15.45 22.39 -20.88
N LYS A 114 -14.33 23.13 -20.83
CA LYS A 114 -13.36 23.04 -19.74
C LYS A 114 -14.08 23.43 -18.45
N ARG A 115 -14.23 22.49 -17.51
CA ARG A 115 -14.65 22.79 -16.14
C ARG A 115 -13.65 23.78 -15.55
N ILE A 116 -14.09 25.02 -15.38
CA ILE A 116 -13.40 26.01 -14.56
C ILE A 116 -13.57 25.53 -13.12
N CYS A 117 -12.47 25.14 -12.48
CA CYS A 117 -12.44 24.90 -11.04
C CYS A 117 -12.63 26.25 -10.34
N VAL A 118 -13.84 26.50 -9.87
CA VAL A 118 -14.15 27.61 -8.95
C VAL A 118 -13.38 27.36 -7.66
N GLN A 119 -12.39 28.21 -7.39
CA GLN A 119 -11.74 28.29 -6.09
C GLN A 119 -12.68 29.03 -5.13
N ASN A 120 -13.45 28.26 -4.35
CA ASN A 120 -14.18 28.83 -3.22
C ASN A 120 -13.21 29.08 -2.07
N ASN A 121 -12.71 30.30 -1.98
CA ASN A 121 -12.23 30.89 -0.75
C ASN A 121 -13.42 31.56 -0.05
N LYS A 122 -13.94 30.97 1.02
CA LYS A 122 -14.57 31.73 2.10
C LYS A 122 -14.62 30.87 3.36
N GLY A 123 -13.89 31.35 4.36
CA GLY A 123 -13.90 30.77 5.69
C GLY A 123 -15.17 31.12 6.43
N GLU A 124 -15.54 30.24 7.36
CA GLU A 124 -16.34 30.56 8.53
C GLU A 124 -15.83 29.68 9.66
N GLU A 125 -15.47 30.36 10.75
CA GLU A 125 -15.02 29.79 12.01
C GLU A 125 -16.15 28.98 12.66
N LYS A 126 -15.87 27.74 13.04
CA LYS A 126 -16.61 27.05 14.10
C LYS A 126 -15.64 26.31 15.02
N ILE A 127 -15.79 26.69 16.28
CA ILE A 127 -15.22 26.11 17.50
C ILE A 127 -15.62 24.63 17.58
N ASP A 128 -14.63 23.75 17.78
CA ASP A 128 -14.83 22.43 18.38
C ASP A 128 -13.56 22.09 19.18
N ASP A 129 -13.57 22.44 20.47
CA ASP A 129 -12.70 21.87 21.48
C ASP A 129 -13.11 20.41 21.72
N VAL A 130 -12.48 19.47 21.00
CA VAL A 130 -12.36 18.08 21.46
C VAL A 130 -10.91 17.66 21.34
N ALA A 131 -10.27 17.67 22.50
CA ALA A 131 -8.86 17.43 22.70
C ALA A 131 -8.36 16.10 22.12
N GLU A 132 -7.27 16.25 21.39
CA GLU A 132 -6.14 15.34 21.16
C GLU A 132 -6.14 14.03 21.94
N ASN A 133 -6.41 12.93 21.25
CA ASN A 133 -5.79 11.63 21.56
C ASN A 133 -5.68 10.76 20.30
N ASP A 134 -5.24 11.35 19.19
CA ASP A 134 -5.11 10.67 17.89
C ASP A 134 -3.72 10.04 17.74
N SER A 135 -3.33 9.26 18.75
CA SER A 135 -2.11 8.46 18.72
C SER A 135 -2.35 7.25 17.83
N ILE A 136 -1.89 7.30 16.57
CA ILE A 136 -1.66 6.07 15.81
C ILE A 136 -0.56 5.32 16.56
N VAL A 137 -0.97 4.43 17.47
CA VAL A 137 -0.05 3.56 18.19
C VAL A 137 0.58 2.66 17.13
N GLN A 138 1.83 2.96 16.76
CA GLN A 138 2.59 2.05 15.91
C GLN A 138 2.76 0.74 16.69
N ASP A 139 2.11 -0.31 16.20
CA ASP A 139 2.05 -1.61 16.85
C ASP A 139 3.48 -2.09 17.17
N PRO A 140 3.83 -2.35 18.44
CA PRO A 140 5.17 -2.82 18.82
C PRO A 140 5.50 -4.18 18.21
N HIS A 141 4.48 -4.93 17.80
CA HIS A 141 4.61 -6.22 17.14
C HIS A 141 4.56 -6.13 15.60
N GLY A 142 4.39 -4.93 15.05
CA GLY A 142 4.55 -4.63 13.62
C GLY A 142 3.54 -5.31 12.68
N GLY A 143 3.52 -4.84 11.43
CA GLY A 143 2.85 -5.52 10.32
C GLY A 143 1.35 -5.25 10.13
N LEU A 144 0.63 -4.89 11.19
CA LEU A 144 -0.75 -4.42 11.14
C LEU A 144 -0.85 -2.97 11.63
N THR A 145 -1.99 -2.36 11.36
CA THR A 145 -2.37 -1.04 11.88
C THR A 145 -3.70 -1.19 12.59
N CYS A 146 -3.68 -1.26 13.92
CA CYS A 146 -4.90 -1.34 14.72
C CYS A 146 -5.37 0.07 15.10
N GLU A 147 -6.60 0.45 14.72
CA GLU A 147 -7.20 1.73 15.10
C GLU A 147 -8.45 1.49 15.94
N MET A 148 -8.48 2.05 17.15
CA MET A 148 -9.58 1.85 18.10
C MET A 148 -10.85 2.57 17.67
N ALA A 149 -10.67 3.78 17.14
CA ALA A 149 -11.74 4.62 16.62
C ALA A 149 -11.43 4.98 15.18
N ALA A 150 -12.20 4.46 14.22
CA ALA A 150 -12.07 4.87 12.83
C ALA A 150 -12.25 6.40 12.71
N LYS A 151 -11.23 7.10 12.20
CA LYS A 151 -11.26 8.57 12.06
C LYS A 151 -12.42 9.10 11.21
N SER A 152 -12.89 8.29 10.27
CA SER A 152 -14.05 8.58 9.43
C SER A 152 -14.80 7.31 9.06
N GLY A 153 -16.10 7.43 8.79
CA GLY A 153 -16.97 6.35 8.30
C GLY A 153 -16.81 6.02 6.80
N ARG A 154 -15.71 6.46 6.17
CA ARG A 154 -15.45 6.24 4.73
C ARG A 154 -14.78 4.90 4.44
N SER A 155 -14.29 4.20 5.45
CA SER A 155 -13.70 2.88 5.28
C SER A 155 -14.76 1.81 5.07
N THR A 156 -14.46 0.85 4.19
CA THR A 156 -15.30 -0.32 3.93
C THR A 156 -14.48 -1.56 4.21
N CYS A 157 -15.03 -2.48 5.01
CA CYS A 157 -14.39 -3.75 5.31
C CYS A 157 -14.17 -4.55 4.01
N ARG A 158 -12.93 -4.96 3.74
CA ARG A 158 -12.60 -5.67 2.50
C ARG A 158 -13.17 -7.08 2.41
N LYS A 159 -13.51 -7.72 3.52
CA LYS A 159 -14.10 -9.06 3.57
C LYS A 159 -15.63 -9.00 3.38
N CYS A 160 -16.37 -8.43 4.33
CA CYS A 160 -17.83 -8.38 4.30
C CYS A 160 -18.43 -7.26 3.44
N LYS A 161 -17.61 -6.29 2.97
CA LYS A 161 -18.05 -5.12 2.19
C LYS A 161 -18.97 -4.13 2.94
N THR A 162 -19.18 -4.32 4.24
CA THR A 162 -19.90 -3.36 5.08
C THR A 162 -19.05 -2.11 5.36
N LYS A 163 -19.68 -0.94 5.41
CA LYS A 163 -19.03 0.30 5.87
C LYS A 163 -18.67 0.17 7.35
N ILE A 164 -17.49 0.68 7.72
CA ILE A 164 -17.04 0.74 9.11
C ILE A 164 -17.33 2.15 9.60
N GLU A 165 -18.15 2.28 10.64
CA GLU A 165 -18.61 3.56 11.18
C GLU A 165 -17.47 4.36 11.82
N LYS A 166 -17.64 5.69 11.90
CA LYS A 166 -16.68 6.56 12.60
C LYS A 166 -16.68 6.16 14.07
N GLY A 167 -15.50 5.97 14.66
CA GLY A 167 -15.38 5.51 16.05
C GLY A 167 -15.38 3.99 16.24
N ALA A 168 -15.74 3.20 15.22
CA ALA A 168 -15.67 1.74 15.32
C ALA A 168 -14.22 1.23 15.18
N PRO A 169 -13.85 0.11 15.85
CA PRO A 169 -12.53 -0.48 15.74
C PRO A 169 -12.31 -1.09 14.35
N ARG A 170 -11.10 -0.95 13.82
CA ARG A 170 -10.72 -1.53 12.52
C ARG A 170 -9.26 -1.96 12.47
N VAL A 171 -9.02 -3.01 11.69
CA VAL A 171 -7.69 -3.56 11.44
C VAL A 171 -7.26 -3.21 10.02
N GLY A 172 -6.13 -2.52 9.91
CA GLY A 172 -5.50 -2.10 8.67
C GLY A 172 -4.34 -3.00 8.29
N MET A 173 -4.24 -3.33 7.00
CA MET A 173 -3.08 -4.03 6.43
C MET A 173 -2.59 -3.34 5.16
N HIS A 174 -1.27 -3.21 4.98
CA HIS A 174 -0.70 -2.70 3.74
C HIS A 174 -0.87 -3.68 2.58
N ALA A 175 -1.47 -3.21 1.48
CA ALA A 175 -1.70 -3.99 0.26
C ALA A 175 -1.34 -3.17 -0.99
N TRP A 176 -0.89 -3.86 -2.04
CA TRP A 176 -0.73 -3.25 -3.35
C TRP A 176 -2.06 -3.27 -4.11
N ILE A 177 -2.68 -2.10 -4.28
CA ILE A 177 -4.00 -1.95 -4.88
C ILE A 177 -3.93 -0.90 -5.98
N VAL A 178 -4.26 -1.30 -7.21
CA VAL A 178 -4.34 -0.42 -8.39
C VAL A 178 -3.05 0.39 -8.56
N GLY A 179 -1.90 -0.28 -8.55
CA GLY A 179 -0.59 0.35 -8.83
C GLY A 179 0.01 1.17 -7.69
N ARG A 180 -0.58 1.17 -6.49
CA ARG A 180 -0.06 1.88 -5.32
C ARG A 180 -0.14 1.03 -4.04
N ASN A 181 0.71 1.35 -3.07
CA ASN A 181 0.59 0.81 -1.72
C ASN A 181 -0.48 1.61 -0.95
N ALA A 182 -1.48 0.91 -0.41
CA ALA A 182 -2.56 1.49 0.37
C ALA A 182 -2.92 0.57 1.54
N ILE A 183 -3.46 1.14 2.61
CA ILE A 183 -3.99 0.37 3.74
C ILE A 183 -5.40 -0.12 3.39
N THR A 184 -5.61 -1.43 3.50
CA THR A 184 -6.93 -2.06 3.43
C THR A 184 -7.48 -2.28 4.82
N TRP A 185 -8.71 -1.82 5.04
CA TRP A 185 -9.40 -1.93 6.32
C TRP A 185 -10.32 -3.16 6.36
N GLN A 186 -10.39 -3.82 7.50
CA GLN A 186 -11.30 -4.90 7.83
C GLN A 186 -11.90 -4.69 9.23
N CYS A 187 -13.11 -5.18 9.44
CA CYS A 187 -13.65 -5.35 10.79
C CYS A 187 -12.80 -6.39 11.54
N PRO A 188 -12.63 -6.29 12.86
CA PRO A 188 -11.86 -7.25 13.65
C PRO A 188 -12.30 -8.71 13.46
N ASP A 189 -13.61 -9.00 13.48
CA ASP A 189 -14.14 -10.35 13.24
C ASP A 189 -13.76 -10.89 11.86
N CYS A 190 -13.91 -10.04 10.84
CA CYS A 190 -13.57 -10.35 9.46
C CYS A 190 -12.07 -10.57 9.25
N PHE A 191 -11.24 -9.93 10.07
CA PHE A 191 -9.79 -10.12 10.04
C PHE A 191 -9.43 -11.49 10.64
N LEU A 192 -9.98 -11.82 11.81
CA LEU A 192 -9.74 -13.10 12.50
C LEU A 192 -10.31 -14.28 11.72
N GLY A 193 -11.48 -14.15 11.12
CA GLY A 193 -12.08 -15.18 10.25
C GLY A 193 -11.41 -15.32 8.88
N ASN A 194 -10.35 -14.56 8.59
CA ASN A 194 -9.62 -14.63 7.32
C ASN A 194 -8.13 -14.94 7.51
N LEU A 195 -7.83 -15.68 8.59
CA LEU A 195 -6.55 -16.32 8.81
C LEU A 195 -6.40 -17.53 7.89
N ILE A 196 -5.16 -17.78 7.49
CA ILE A 196 -4.77 -18.84 6.57
C ILE A 196 -3.52 -19.50 7.15
N THR A 197 -3.38 -20.80 6.97
CA THR A 197 -2.19 -21.55 7.38
C THR A 197 -1.55 -22.21 6.18
N GLY A 198 -0.28 -22.57 6.31
CA GLY A 198 0.44 -23.34 5.31
C GLY A 198 1.93 -23.40 5.62
N TYR A 199 2.64 -24.27 4.92
CA TYR A 199 4.08 -24.41 5.04
C TYR A 199 4.81 -23.50 4.06
N GLU A 200 5.99 -23.01 4.44
CA GLU A 200 6.86 -22.27 3.52
C GLU A 200 7.54 -23.23 2.53
N VAL A 201 7.37 -22.98 1.24
CA VAL A 201 7.92 -23.84 0.17
C VAL A 201 9.27 -23.33 -0.33
N SER A 202 9.54 -22.02 -0.25
CA SER A 202 10.69 -21.41 -0.95
C SER A 202 11.79 -20.85 -0.03
N GLY A 203 11.47 -20.64 1.24
CA GLY A 203 12.32 -19.91 2.20
C GLY A 203 12.53 -18.42 1.89
N ARG A 204 11.85 -17.87 0.86
CA ARG A 204 12.03 -16.47 0.43
C ARG A 204 11.11 -15.49 1.15
N SER A 205 10.04 -15.99 1.76
CA SER A 205 9.09 -15.15 2.48
C SER A 205 9.70 -14.64 3.79
N ARG A 206 9.15 -13.54 4.30
CA ARG A 206 9.59 -12.93 5.57
C ARG A 206 8.40 -12.71 6.48
N CYS A 207 8.62 -12.91 7.78
CA CYS A 207 7.64 -12.58 8.80
C CYS A 207 7.37 -11.08 8.77
N LYS A 208 6.09 -10.70 8.71
CA LYS A 208 5.72 -9.29 8.61
C LYS A 208 5.97 -8.51 9.91
N ALA A 209 5.91 -9.21 11.05
CA ALA A 209 6.16 -8.68 12.38
C ALA A 209 7.65 -8.56 12.72
N THR A 210 8.40 -9.66 12.57
CA THR A 210 9.81 -9.72 12.99
C THR A 210 10.82 -9.46 11.87
N HIS A 211 10.36 -9.45 10.61
CA HIS A 211 11.20 -9.36 9.41
C HIS A 211 12.19 -10.51 9.19
N GLU A 212 12.12 -11.56 10.02
CA GLU A 212 12.92 -12.78 9.85
C GLU A 212 12.46 -13.57 8.63
N LEU A 213 13.40 -14.25 7.98
CA LEU A 213 13.09 -15.21 6.91
C LEU A 213 12.45 -16.47 7.50
N PHE A 214 11.54 -17.07 6.73
CA PHE A 214 11.00 -18.40 7.04
C PHE A 214 11.96 -19.48 6.52
N VAL A 215 12.06 -20.58 7.25
CA VAL A 215 12.76 -21.79 6.79
C VAL A 215 11.82 -22.60 5.89
N GLU A 216 12.36 -23.30 4.89
CA GLU A 216 11.56 -24.24 4.08
C GLU A 216 10.97 -25.33 4.97
N GLY A 217 9.67 -25.61 4.81
CA GLY A 217 8.90 -26.49 5.68
C GLY A 217 8.46 -25.87 7.01
N GLU A 218 8.80 -24.60 7.31
CA GLU A 218 8.33 -23.93 8.53
C GLU A 218 6.84 -23.57 8.42
N LEU A 219 6.09 -23.79 9.51
CA LEU A 219 4.70 -23.36 9.62
C LEU A 219 4.62 -21.83 9.62
N LYS A 220 3.82 -21.28 8.72
CA LYS A 220 3.49 -19.85 8.68
C LYS A 220 1.98 -19.64 8.77
N VAL A 221 1.59 -18.60 9.49
CA VAL A 221 0.20 -18.18 9.60
C VAL A 221 0.04 -16.85 8.87
N GLY A 222 -0.81 -16.83 7.86
CA GLY A 222 -1.13 -15.66 7.05
C GLY A 222 -2.43 -14.99 7.49
N ALA A 223 -2.46 -13.66 7.46
CA ALA A 223 -3.72 -12.91 7.48
C ALA A 223 -3.96 -12.30 6.08
N ARG A 224 -5.13 -12.57 5.49
CA ARG A 224 -5.46 -12.07 4.14
C ARG A 224 -6.36 -10.84 4.20
N SER A 225 -6.06 -9.85 3.37
CA SER A 225 -6.92 -8.69 3.11
C SER A 225 -6.85 -8.35 1.64
N HIS A 226 -7.99 -8.40 0.95
CA HIS A 226 -8.03 -8.30 -0.50
C HIS A 226 -7.15 -9.37 -1.18
N THR A 227 -6.15 -8.94 -1.95
CA THR A 227 -5.18 -9.76 -2.69
C THR A 227 -3.86 -9.90 -1.95
N ALA A 228 -3.67 -9.17 -0.85
CA ALA A 228 -2.46 -9.24 -0.04
C ALA A 228 -2.61 -10.26 1.08
N THR A 229 -1.55 -11.00 1.36
CA THR A 229 -1.44 -11.89 2.52
C THR A 229 -0.18 -11.53 3.28
N SER A 230 -0.30 -11.20 4.57
CA SER A 230 0.85 -11.00 5.45
C SER A 230 1.09 -12.26 6.25
N TYR A 231 2.29 -12.82 6.16
CA TYR A 231 2.66 -14.04 6.87
C TYR A 231 3.41 -13.72 8.17
N PHE A 232 3.12 -14.50 9.21
CA PHE A 232 3.66 -14.37 10.55
C PHE A 232 4.26 -15.71 11.00
N LYS A 233 5.35 -15.66 11.77
CA LYS A 233 5.88 -16.81 12.49
C LYS A 233 5.02 -17.07 13.72
N MET A 234 4.99 -18.32 14.17
CA MET A 234 4.19 -18.75 15.32
C MET A 234 4.44 -17.89 16.58
N HIS A 235 5.68 -17.64 16.95
CA HIS A 235 6.01 -16.84 18.13
C HIS A 235 5.58 -15.37 18.02
N ALA A 236 5.53 -14.81 16.81
CA ALA A 236 5.14 -13.43 16.56
C ALA A 236 3.62 -13.26 16.45
N LEU A 237 2.92 -14.32 16.03
CA LEU A 237 1.47 -14.33 15.86
C LEU A 237 0.74 -13.97 17.16
N HIS A 238 1.24 -14.43 18.32
CA HIS A 238 0.63 -14.14 19.62
C HIS A 238 0.48 -12.63 19.87
N GLY A 239 1.56 -11.86 19.70
CA GLY A 239 1.54 -10.41 19.92
C GLY A 239 0.65 -9.68 18.90
N VAL A 240 0.64 -10.14 17.65
CA VAL A 240 -0.21 -9.56 16.59
C VAL A 240 -1.70 -9.77 16.90
N LEU A 241 -2.10 -10.98 17.29
CA LEU A 241 -3.50 -11.28 17.64
C LEU A 241 -3.90 -10.62 18.96
N GLN A 242 -2.99 -10.52 19.93
CA GLN A 242 -3.24 -9.83 21.19
C GLN A 242 -3.58 -8.36 20.97
N ASN A 243 -2.94 -7.68 20.02
CA ASN A 243 -3.26 -6.28 19.68
C ASN A 243 -4.69 -6.15 19.12
N VAL A 244 -5.10 -7.08 18.25
CA VAL A 244 -6.47 -7.08 17.68
C VAL A 244 -7.51 -7.37 18.75
N ILE A 245 -7.24 -8.30 19.68
CA ILE A 245 -8.17 -8.61 20.78
C ILE A 245 -8.27 -7.43 21.74
N SER A 246 -7.14 -6.81 22.11
CA SER A 246 -7.12 -5.63 22.99
C SER A 246 -7.95 -4.47 22.42
N LEU A 247 -7.87 -4.28 21.09
CA LEU A 247 -8.66 -3.30 20.36
C LEU A 247 -10.16 -3.49 20.59
N VAL A 248 -10.59 -4.74 20.57
CA VAL A 248 -11.99 -5.12 20.56
C VAL A 248 -12.53 -5.14 21.98
N THR A 249 -11.78 -5.67 22.94
CA THR A 249 -12.18 -5.64 24.34
C THR A 249 -12.39 -4.21 24.83
N THR A 250 -11.56 -3.27 24.37
CA THR A 250 -11.75 -1.84 24.71
C THR A 250 -13.04 -1.26 24.12
N SER A 251 -13.51 -1.78 22.99
CA SER A 251 -14.80 -1.39 22.39
C SER A 251 -16.02 -2.10 22.96
N GLY A 252 -15.84 -3.03 23.91
CA GLY A 252 -16.93 -3.82 24.51
C GLY A 252 -17.51 -4.90 23.60
N LEU A 253 -16.91 -5.14 22.43
CA LEU A 253 -17.34 -6.19 21.51
C LEU A 253 -16.84 -7.57 21.97
N LYS A 254 -17.72 -8.57 21.91
CA LYS A 254 -17.35 -9.96 22.20
C LYS A 254 -16.83 -10.61 20.92
N ILE A 255 -15.51 -10.82 20.85
CA ILE A 255 -14.89 -11.59 19.77
C ILE A 255 -14.78 -13.06 20.12
N VAL A 256 -15.07 -13.89 19.13
CA VAL A 256 -14.77 -15.32 19.15
C VAL A 256 -13.56 -15.55 18.25
N LEU A 257 -12.46 -16.04 18.83
CA LEU A 257 -11.32 -16.51 18.04
C LEU A 257 -11.76 -17.76 17.24
N PRO A 258 -11.38 -17.86 15.96
CA PRO A 258 -11.71 -19.04 15.17
C PRO A 258 -11.01 -20.27 15.75
N SER A 259 -11.72 -21.40 15.77
CA SER A 259 -11.10 -22.71 16.02
C SER A 259 -10.14 -23.06 14.88
N VAL A 260 -9.12 -23.88 15.12
CA VAL A 260 -8.13 -24.22 14.07
C VAL A 260 -8.79 -24.79 12.81
N GLY A 261 -9.84 -25.60 12.95
CA GLY A 261 -10.58 -26.14 11.80
C GLY A 261 -11.38 -25.12 10.97
N GLN A 262 -11.52 -23.88 11.44
CA GLN A 262 -12.13 -22.78 10.67
C GLN A 262 -11.09 -21.97 9.88
N ILE A 263 -9.80 -22.19 10.16
CA ILE A 263 -8.70 -21.50 9.48
C ILE A 263 -8.44 -22.20 8.16
N SER A 264 -8.43 -21.44 7.06
CA SER A 264 -8.20 -22.00 5.72
C SER A 264 -6.78 -22.58 5.61
N GLY A 265 -6.63 -23.77 5.03
CA GLY A 265 -5.35 -24.47 4.92
C GLY A 265 -4.98 -25.29 6.16
N SER A 266 -5.88 -25.39 7.14
CA SER A 266 -5.67 -26.25 8.32
C SER A 266 -5.74 -27.74 7.98
N GLU A 267 -6.41 -28.08 6.88
CA GLU A 267 -6.53 -29.43 6.33
C GLU A 267 -5.18 -30.07 5.96
N ASP A 268 -4.19 -29.27 5.58
CA ASP A 268 -2.85 -29.73 5.16
C ASP A 268 -1.83 -29.73 6.31
N LEU A 269 -2.23 -29.35 7.52
CA LEU A 269 -1.34 -29.23 8.66
C LEU A 269 -1.07 -30.56 9.34
N MET A 270 0.18 -30.75 9.78
CA MET A 270 0.54 -31.85 10.66
C MET A 270 -0.19 -31.71 12.00
N LYS A 271 -0.61 -32.85 12.58
CA LYS A 271 -1.35 -32.88 13.86
C LYS A 271 -0.63 -32.12 14.98
N GLU A 272 0.68 -32.27 15.09
CA GLU A 272 1.50 -31.57 16.08
C GLU A 272 1.44 -30.05 15.93
N ASP A 273 1.42 -29.55 14.70
CA ASP A 273 1.37 -28.13 14.38
C ASP A 273 -0.04 -27.55 14.58
N CYS A 274 -1.08 -28.34 14.29
CA CYS A 274 -2.45 -28.04 14.68
C CYS A 274 -2.58 -27.87 16.20
N GLU A 275 -2.01 -28.77 16.99
CA GLU A 275 -2.03 -28.69 18.45
C GLU A 275 -1.26 -27.45 18.97
N LYS A 276 -0.09 -27.15 18.40
CA LYS A 276 0.67 -25.93 18.73
C LYS A 276 -0.13 -24.67 18.40
N LEU A 277 -0.77 -24.61 17.23
CA LEU A 277 -1.59 -23.47 16.82
C LEU A 277 -2.83 -23.34 17.71
N GLN A 278 -3.50 -24.44 18.02
CA GLN A 278 -4.66 -24.46 18.91
C GLN A 278 -4.28 -23.99 20.32
N SER A 279 -3.16 -24.48 20.87
CA SER A 279 -2.62 -24.06 22.16
C SER A 279 -2.31 -22.56 22.17
N LEU A 280 -1.68 -22.05 21.10
CA LEU A 280 -1.41 -20.62 20.95
C LEU A 280 -2.71 -19.81 20.95
N LEU A 281 -3.71 -20.18 20.15
CA LEU A 281 -4.99 -19.47 20.06
C LEU A 281 -5.75 -19.49 21.38
N SER A 282 -5.75 -20.61 22.09
CA SER A 282 -6.38 -20.74 23.40
C SER A 282 -5.66 -19.95 24.50
N SER A 283 -4.34 -19.71 24.38
CA SER A 283 -3.56 -18.96 25.37
C SER A 283 -3.80 -17.44 25.34
N ILE A 284 -4.22 -16.89 24.20
CA ILE A 284 -4.29 -15.42 24.02
C ILE A 284 -5.37 -14.78 24.92
N PRO A 285 -6.62 -15.29 24.99
CA PRO A 285 -7.65 -14.71 25.86
C PRO A 285 -7.27 -14.74 27.34
N GLN A 286 -6.67 -15.84 27.81
CA GLN A 286 -6.30 -16.05 29.22
C GLN A 286 -5.26 -15.03 29.72
N ASN A 287 -4.33 -14.63 28.84
CA ASN A 287 -3.31 -13.65 29.17
C ASN A 287 -3.88 -12.22 29.26
N TYR A 288 -5.05 -11.97 28.66
CA TYR A 288 -5.70 -10.68 28.71
C TYR A 288 -6.42 -10.45 30.03
N GLU A 289 -7.22 -11.42 30.49
CA GLU A 289 -7.97 -11.33 31.75
C GLU A 289 -7.04 -11.07 32.95
N LYS A 290 -5.92 -11.80 33.02
CA LYS A 290 -4.92 -11.61 34.09
C LYS A 290 -4.27 -10.23 34.10
N LYS A 291 -4.20 -9.56 32.95
CA LYS A 291 -3.68 -8.19 32.89
C LYS A 291 -4.74 -7.20 33.39
N ALA A 292 -6.02 -7.39 33.07
CA ALA A 292 -7.08 -6.48 33.45
C ALA A 292 -7.22 -6.33 34.98
N ASP A 293 -7.05 -7.43 35.73
CA ASP A 293 -7.17 -7.40 37.20
C ASP A 293 -5.92 -6.82 37.91
N GLY A 294 -4.80 -6.70 37.20
CA GLY A 294 -3.51 -6.26 37.75
C GLY A 294 -3.14 -4.80 37.45
N VAL A 295 -3.89 -4.09 36.61
CA VAL A 295 -3.57 -2.70 36.27
C VAL A 295 -4.18 -1.75 37.31
N ASN A 296 -3.56 -1.70 38.49
CA ASN A 296 -3.41 -0.40 39.13
C ASN A 296 -2.67 0.50 38.12
N ALA A 297 -3.20 1.70 37.87
CA ALA A 297 -2.69 2.69 36.91
C ALA A 297 -1.31 3.28 37.31
N GLY A 298 -0.38 2.43 37.72
CA GLY A 298 1.01 2.75 37.95
C GLY A 298 1.72 2.93 36.62
N LYS A 299 2.20 4.16 36.38
CA LYS A 299 3.29 4.52 35.45
C LYS A 299 4.05 3.29 34.93
N VAL A 300 3.86 3.00 33.65
CA VAL A 300 4.66 2.00 32.92
C VAL A 300 6.15 2.34 33.14
N PRO A 301 6.96 1.46 33.75
CA PRO A 301 8.39 1.66 33.83
C PRO A 301 8.94 1.49 32.41
N GLN A 302 9.48 2.56 31.83
CA GLN A 302 10.34 2.47 30.66
C GLN A 302 11.57 1.62 31.03
N LEU A 303 11.50 0.32 30.77
CA LEU A 303 12.63 -0.58 30.88
C LEU A 303 13.59 -0.31 29.71
N ALA A 304 14.43 0.70 29.89
CA ALA A 304 15.65 0.89 29.12
C ALA A 304 16.54 -0.34 29.34
N ARG A 305 16.46 -1.33 28.45
CA ARG A 305 17.45 -2.42 28.41
C ARG A 305 18.76 -1.87 27.87
N THR A 306 19.63 -1.43 28.79
CA THR A 306 21.03 -1.12 28.50
C THR A 306 21.77 -2.43 28.22
N VAL A 307 21.75 -2.88 26.97
CA VAL A 307 22.66 -3.93 26.50
C VAL A 307 24.05 -3.32 26.43
N LYS A 308 24.89 -3.57 27.45
CA LYS A 308 26.33 -3.30 27.41
C LYS A 308 26.99 -4.20 26.36
N ARG A 309 26.87 -3.84 25.09
CA ARG A 309 27.79 -4.28 24.05
C ARG A 309 29.09 -3.49 24.24
N ARG A 310 30.17 -4.20 24.60
CA ARG A 310 31.55 -3.71 24.42
C ARG A 310 31.78 -3.49 22.92
N SER A 311 31.40 -2.33 22.38
CA SER A 311 31.90 -1.86 21.08
C SER A 311 33.13 -1.02 21.33
N LYS A 312 34.24 -1.39 20.68
CA LYS A 312 35.45 -0.58 20.65
C LYS A 312 35.08 0.82 20.13
N ASN A 313 35.36 1.80 20.98
CA ASN A 313 35.16 3.22 20.80
C ASN A 313 35.91 3.73 19.56
N SER A 314 35.17 4.15 18.55
CA SER A 314 35.52 5.32 17.74
C SER A 314 34.32 6.26 17.83
N GLY A 315 34.18 6.88 19.00
CA GLY A 315 33.12 7.83 19.32
C GLY A 315 33.30 9.13 18.54
N LEU A 316 32.93 9.10 17.25
CA LEU A 316 32.54 10.29 16.54
C LEU A 316 31.10 10.57 16.96
N SER A 317 30.90 11.65 17.72
CA SER A 317 29.57 12.10 18.10
C SER A 317 28.74 12.24 16.82
N ARG A 318 27.55 11.63 16.81
CA ARG A 318 26.59 11.67 15.71
C ARG A 318 25.88 13.04 15.66
N GLU A 319 26.57 14.10 16.06
CA GLU A 319 26.01 15.44 16.06
C GLU A 319 26.04 16.00 14.65
N GLN A 320 24.94 16.63 14.27
CA GLN A 320 24.84 17.35 13.02
C GLN A 320 25.91 18.46 12.98
N PRO A 321 26.56 18.70 11.82
CA PRO A 321 27.48 19.82 11.65
C PRO A 321 26.83 21.15 12.06
N ARG A 322 27.52 21.93 12.90
CA ARG A 322 27.04 23.25 13.32
C ARG A 322 26.98 24.20 12.12
N SER A 323 25.94 25.01 12.06
CA SER A 323 25.82 26.07 11.05
C SER A 323 26.95 27.08 11.23
N GLY A 324 27.56 27.53 10.12
CA GLY A 324 28.66 28.50 10.11
C GLY A 324 30.05 27.89 9.91
N THR A 325 30.23 26.60 10.18
CA THR A 325 31.51 25.89 10.05
C THR A 325 31.46 24.78 9.00
N ILE A 326 32.55 24.55 8.27
CA ILE A 326 32.68 23.41 7.34
C ILE A 326 33.31 22.25 8.11
N ALA A 327 32.55 21.18 8.36
CA ALA A 327 32.95 20.06 9.21
C ALA A 327 33.58 18.89 8.42
N PHE A 328 33.42 18.86 7.10
CA PHE A 328 33.80 17.74 6.23
C PHE A 328 33.19 16.41 6.69
N ALA A 329 31.93 16.45 7.12
CA ALA A 329 31.27 15.29 7.71
C ALA A 329 31.07 14.19 6.66
N THR A 330 31.62 13.01 6.94
CA THR A 330 31.39 11.78 6.17
C THR A 330 30.38 10.89 6.89
N GLY A 331 29.52 10.21 6.14
CA GLY A 331 28.65 9.19 6.73
C GLY A 331 27.34 9.01 5.98
N LYS A 332 26.52 8.08 6.49
CA LYS A 332 25.13 7.94 6.06
C LYS A 332 24.29 8.98 6.79
N VAL A 333 23.32 9.54 6.09
CA VAL A 333 22.33 10.46 6.64
C VAL A 333 20.94 10.02 6.27
N GLU A 334 20.00 10.38 7.12
CA GLU A 334 18.57 10.25 6.85
C GLU A 334 17.90 11.62 6.93
N TRP A 335 16.84 11.84 6.15
CA TRP A 335 16.04 13.06 6.19
C TRP A 335 14.57 12.80 5.87
N LYS A 336 13.67 13.64 6.38
CA LYS A 336 12.23 13.58 6.10
C LYS A 336 11.88 14.38 4.84
N PHE A 337 11.19 13.76 3.88
CA PHE A 337 10.65 14.43 2.68
C PHE A 337 9.26 13.87 2.35
N GLY A 338 8.23 14.72 2.33
CA GLY A 338 6.86 14.32 2.00
C GLY A 338 6.31 13.22 2.92
N GLY A 339 6.62 13.27 4.22
CA GLY A 339 6.19 12.24 5.19
C GLY A 339 6.99 10.93 5.17
N HIS A 340 7.99 10.79 4.30
CA HIS A 340 8.85 9.61 4.23
C HIS A 340 10.27 9.90 4.70
N THR A 341 10.90 8.94 5.40
CA THR A 341 12.33 8.98 5.71
C THR A 341 13.13 8.48 4.51
N CYS A 342 13.99 9.36 3.99
CA CYS A 342 14.91 9.10 2.90
C CYS A 342 16.33 8.92 3.44
N TYR A 343 17.18 8.20 2.71
CA TYR A 343 18.57 7.92 3.10
C TYR A 343 19.55 8.29 1.99
N GLY A 344 20.75 8.66 2.38
CA GLY A 344 21.85 8.99 1.47
C GLY A 344 23.22 9.01 2.15
N THR A 345 24.24 9.31 1.37
CA THR A 345 25.63 9.43 1.84
C THR A 345 26.09 10.88 1.68
N LEU A 346 26.65 11.47 2.73
CA LEU A 346 27.18 12.84 2.69
C LEU A 346 28.33 12.98 1.69
N LEU A 347 28.43 14.17 1.10
CA LEU A 347 29.46 14.58 0.17
C LEU A 347 30.31 15.69 0.83
N PRO A 348 31.38 15.35 1.58
CA PRO A 348 32.17 16.32 2.35
C PRO A 348 32.76 17.44 1.49
N LYS A 349 33.13 17.12 0.24
CA LYS A 349 33.73 18.08 -0.70
C LYS A 349 32.77 19.16 -1.19
N GLU A 350 31.46 18.92 -1.09
CA GLU A 350 30.42 19.87 -1.50
C GLU A 350 29.87 20.66 -0.31
N GLU A 351 30.35 20.42 0.92
CA GLU A 351 29.83 21.05 2.13
C GLU A 351 30.10 22.57 2.14
N THR A 352 29.07 23.34 2.45
CA THR A 352 29.15 24.81 2.62
C THR A 352 28.98 25.18 4.08
N LYS A 353 29.19 26.46 4.44
CA LYS A 353 28.98 26.94 5.82
C LYS A 353 27.54 26.71 6.31
N THR A 354 26.55 26.71 5.42
CA THR A 354 25.12 26.65 5.78
C THR A 354 24.44 25.32 5.41
N HIS A 355 24.99 24.55 4.46
CA HIS A 355 24.37 23.34 3.96
C HIS A 355 25.35 22.17 3.84
N CYS A 356 24.84 20.97 4.08
CA CYS A 356 25.45 19.70 3.71
C CYS A 356 24.77 19.15 2.44
N PHE A 357 25.49 18.33 1.68
CA PHE A 357 24.94 17.67 0.49
C PHE A 357 25.03 16.15 0.67
N ALA A 358 23.97 15.45 0.29
CA ALA A 358 23.91 13.99 0.37
C ALA A 358 23.49 13.38 -0.96
N ARG A 359 24.19 12.33 -1.40
CA ARG A 359 23.81 11.54 -2.58
C ARG A 359 22.84 10.44 -2.18
N THR A 360 21.67 10.44 -2.80
CA THR A 360 20.66 9.38 -2.66
C THR A 360 21.12 8.07 -3.31
N HIS A 361 20.48 6.95 -2.96
CA HIS A 361 20.70 5.66 -3.62
C HIS A 361 20.39 5.67 -5.14
N LYS A 362 19.63 6.66 -5.62
CA LYS A 362 19.33 6.86 -7.06
C LYS A 362 20.32 7.78 -7.77
N GLY A 363 21.36 8.25 -7.08
CA GLY A 363 22.37 9.16 -7.63
C GLY A 363 22.01 10.65 -7.60
N ASN A 364 20.78 11.02 -7.22
CA ASN A 364 20.40 12.42 -7.04
C ASN A 364 21.06 13.02 -5.80
N THR A 365 21.51 14.28 -5.88
CA THR A 365 22.03 15.03 -4.74
C THR A 365 20.90 15.79 -4.02
N LYS A 366 20.91 15.79 -2.69
CA LYS A 366 19.98 16.51 -1.83
C LYS A 366 20.73 17.50 -0.96
N THR A 367 20.18 18.71 -0.86
CA THR A 367 20.68 19.79 -0.02
C THR A 367 20.03 19.70 1.36
N LEU A 368 20.84 19.71 2.41
CA LEU A 368 20.44 19.56 3.80
C LEU A 368 20.93 20.77 4.61
N SER A 369 20.04 21.62 5.10
CA SER A 369 20.41 22.80 5.88
C SER A 369 20.93 22.40 7.26
N LYS A 370 22.11 22.89 7.65
CA LYS A 370 22.72 22.58 8.95
C LYS A 370 21.89 23.13 10.11
N GLY A 371 21.87 22.42 11.23
CA GLY A 371 21.10 22.77 12.43
C GLY A 371 19.59 22.63 12.28
N LYS A 372 19.09 21.97 11.22
CA LYS A 372 17.67 21.65 11.07
C LYS A 372 17.39 20.21 11.49
N GLU A 373 16.29 20.02 12.21
CA GLU A 373 15.89 18.74 12.82
C GLU A 373 15.31 17.71 11.84
N TYR A 374 15.06 18.10 10.58
CA TYR A 374 14.45 17.20 9.61
C TYR A 374 15.43 16.14 9.07
N TRP A 375 16.70 16.18 9.47
CA TRP A 375 17.72 15.20 9.06
C TRP A 375 18.77 14.96 10.15
N SER A 376 19.36 13.77 10.14
CA SER A 376 20.32 13.27 11.13
C SER A 376 21.36 12.35 10.50
N LEU A 377 22.50 12.17 11.19
CA LEU A 377 23.52 11.16 10.86
C LEU A 377 23.06 9.79 11.36
N VAL A 378 23.20 8.74 10.54
CA VAL A 378 22.76 7.36 10.82
C VAL A 378 23.88 6.50 11.39
#